data_AF-A0A955S7I3-F1
#
_entry.id   AF-A0A955S7I3-F1
#
_cell.length_a   1.000
_cell.length_b   1.000
_cell.length_c   1.000
_cell.angle_alpha   90.00
_cell.angle_beta   90.00
_cell.angle_gamma   90.00
#
_symmetry.space_group_name_H-M   'P 1'
#
loop_
_entity.id
_entity.type
_entity.pdbx_description
1 polymer ?
#
loop_
_entity_poly.entity_id
_entity_poly.type
_entity_poly.pdbx_seq_one_letter_code
_entity_poly.pdbx_strand_id
1 'polypeptide(L)' 'MASTNKKRRNGHIDWDNMKVVFVPASSVDANPLNPAGDLSAEEREKVIISIAARILNNEVE' A
#
# COMPACT_ATOMS: atom_id res chain seq x y z
N MET A 1 -4.72 16.63 27.64
CA MET A 1 -4.33 17.42 26.45
C MET A 1 -5.18 16.95 25.28
N ALA A 2 -5.89 17.86 24.62
CA ALA A 2 -6.86 17.54 23.57
C ALA A 2 -6.15 17.20 22.25
N SER A 3 -6.50 16.06 21.64
CA SER A 3 -6.09 15.65 20.30
C SER A 3 -6.57 16.69 19.29
N THR A 4 -5.65 17.39 18.63
CA THR A 4 -6.01 18.34 17.58
C THR A 4 -6.40 17.55 16.34
N ASN A 5 -7.67 17.63 15.95
CA ASN A 5 -8.19 17.02 14.72
C ASN A 5 -7.34 17.50 13.53
N LYS A 6 -6.56 16.60 12.93
CA LYS A 6 -5.79 16.90 11.71
C LYS A 6 -6.78 17.21 10.59
N LYS A 7 -6.78 18.47 10.11
CA LYS A 7 -7.55 18.86 8.91
C LYS A 7 -7.18 17.94 7.76
N ARG A 8 -8.12 17.12 7.29
CA ARG A 8 -7.98 16.37 6.05
C ARG A 8 -7.84 17.39 4.92
N ARG A 9 -6.81 17.24 4.07
CA ARG A 9 -6.67 18.07 2.87
C ARG A 9 -7.75 17.63 1.88
N ASN A 10 -8.56 18.57 1.39
CA ASN A 10 -9.51 18.33 0.30
C ASN A 10 -8.73 18.22 -1.02
N GLY A 11 -7.99 17.12 -1.19
CA GLY A 11 -7.39 16.77 -2.48
C GLY A 11 -8.43 16.05 -3.33
N HIS A 12 -8.67 16.55 -4.55
CA HIS A 12 -9.41 15.82 -5.57
C HIS A 12 -8.39 15.14 -6.48
N ILE A 13 -8.51 13.83 -6.66
CA ILE A 13 -7.68 13.07 -7.59
C ILE A 13 -8.40 13.07 -8.93
N ASP A 14 -7.76 13.66 -9.93
CA ASP A 14 -8.22 13.60 -11.33
C ASP A 14 -7.79 12.25 -11.91
N TRP A 15 -8.73 11.30 -11.86
CA TRP A 15 -8.52 9.95 -12.39
C TRP A 15 -8.51 9.90 -13.92
N ASP A 16 -9.24 10.80 -14.57
CA ASP A 16 -9.40 10.81 -16.03
C ASP A 16 -8.10 11.24 -16.74
N ASN A 17 -7.31 12.10 -16.10
CA ASN A 17 -6.00 12.53 -16.58
C ASN A 17 -4.82 11.80 -15.93
N MET A 18 -5.07 10.80 -15.09
CA MET A 18 -4.00 10.05 -14.42
C MET A 18 -3.27 9.16 -15.43
N LYS A 19 -1.98 9.46 -15.67
CA LYS A 19 -1.11 8.62 -16.50
C LYS A 19 -0.51 7.50 -15.67
N VAL A 20 -0.95 6.27 -15.91
CA VAL A 20 -0.34 5.08 -15.32
C VAL A 20 0.84 4.65 -16.20
N VAL A 21 2.03 4.61 -15.62
CA VAL A 21 3.24 4.10 -16.28
C VAL A 21 3.63 2.79 -15.60
N PHE A 22 3.63 1.71 -16.37
CA PHE A 22 4.13 0.42 -15.90
C PHE A 22 5.66 0.46 -15.92
N VAL A 23 6.27 0.67 -14.76
CA VAL A 23 7.72 0.53 -14.59
C VAL A 23 8.00 -0.93 -14.27
N PRO A 24 8.66 -1.70 -15.16
CA PRO A 24 9.02 -3.08 -14.87
C PRO A 24 9.94 -3.12 -13.65
N ALA A 25 9.74 -4.13 -12.79
CA ALA A 25 10.57 -4.30 -11.60
C ALA A 25 12.03 -4.51 -12.04
N SER A 26 12.87 -3.53 -11.76
CA SER A 26 14.33 -3.62 -11.94
C SER A 26 14.90 -4.48 -10.80
N SER A 27 15.78 -5.42 -11.13
CA SER A 27 16.52 -6.19 -10.10
C SER A 27 17.50 -5.31 -9.30
N VAL A 28 17.74 -4.08 -9.75
CA VAL A 28 18.65 -3.11 -9.14
C VAL A 28 17.88 -2.13 -8.24
N ASP A 29 16.61 -1.87 -8.56
CA ASP A 29 15.76 -0.90 -7.85
C ASP A 29 14.67 -1.64 -7.07
N ALA A 30 15.05 -2.26 -5.96
CA ALA A 30 14.07 -2.58 -4.94
C ALA A 30 13.38 -1.27 -4.56
N ASN A 31 12.06 -1.17 -4.79
CA ASN A 31 11.31 0.02 -4.41
C ASN A 31 11.60 0.33 -2.94
N PRO A 32 12.24 1.47 -2.61
CA PRO A 32 12.66 1.79 -1.25
C PRO A 32 11.46 2.02 -0.32
N LEU A 33 10.26 2.20 -0.89
CA LEU A 33 9.00 2.30 -0.18
C LEU A 33 8.22 0.97 -0.20
N ASN A 34 8.81 -0.13 -0.67
CA ASN A 34 8.18 -1.44 -0.57
C ASN A 34 8.22 -1.89 0.89
N PRO A 35 7.09 -1.88 1.62
CA PRO A 35 7.08 -2.30 3.01
C PRO A 35 7.40 -3.79 3.18
N ALA A 36 7.37 -4.56 2.08
CA ALA A 36 7.75 -5.97 2.04
C ALA A 36 9.17 -6.22 1.50
N GLY A 37 9.96 -5.16 1.26
CA GLY A 37 11.31 -5.25 0.71
C GLY A 37 12.28 -6.05 1.60
N ASP A 38 12.18 -5.84 2.91
CA ASP A 38 13.06 -6.47 3.91
C ASP A 38 12.51 -7.79 4.47
N LEU A 39 11.31 -8.20 4.06
CA LEU A 39 10.69 -9.44 4.54
C LEU A 39 11.29 -10.66 3.84
N SER A 40 11.54 -11.72 4.62
CA SER A 40 11.81 -13.04 4.07
C SER A 40 10.61 -13.57 3.27
N ALA A 41 10.84 -14.57 2.42
CA ALA A 41 9.78 -15.20 1.64
C ALA A 41 8.63 -15.70 2.53
N GLU A 42 8.96 -16.32 3.66
CA GLU A 42 7.99 -16.87 4.62
C GLU A 42 7.18 -15.77 5.32
N GLU A 43 7.82 -14.67 5.71
CA GLU A 43 7.14 -13.53 6.32
C GLU A 43 6.23 -12.83 5.32
N ARG A 44 6.69 -12.68 4.08
CA ARG A 44 5.90 -12.11 2.98
C ARG A 44 4.65 -12.95 2.70
N GLU A 45 4.79 -14.27 2.70
CA GLU A 45 3.66 -15.20 2.51
C GLU A 45 2.61 -15.05 3.62
N LYS A 46 3.04 -14.96 4.89
CA LYS A 46 2.12 -14.73 6.02
C LYS A 46 1.36 -13.40 5.90
N VAL A 47 2.03 -12.35 5.45
CA VAL A 47 1.39 -11.04 5.22
C VAL A 47 0.38 -11.11 4.07
N ILE A 48 0.70 -11.81 2.98
CA ILE A 48 -0.24 -11.99 1.87
C ILE A 48 -1.49 -12.76 2.33
N ILE A 49 -1.30 -13.85 3.08
CA ILE A 49 -2.41 -14.68 3.59
C ILE A 49 -3.29 -13.86 4.54
N SER A 50 -2.71 -13.08 5.45
CA SER A 50 -3.48 -12.28 6.40
C SER A 50 -4.29 -11.17 5.72
N ILE A 51 -3.71 -10.51 4.71
CA ILE A 51 -4.42 -9.52 3.89
C ILE A 51 -5.57 -10.18 3.13
N ALA A 52 -5.33 -11.33 2.49
CA ALA A 52 -6.35 -12.06 1.74
C ALA A 52 -7.53 -12.49 2.63
N ALA A 53 -7.24 -13.00 3.83
CA ALA A 53 -8.25 -13.36 4.82
C ALA A 53 -9.10 -12.16 5.25
N ARG A 54 -8.45 -11.00 5.49
CA ARG A 54 -9.14 -9.76 5.88
C ARG A 54 -10.06 -9.23 4.77
N ILE A 55 -9.63 -9.31 3.51
CA ILE A 55 -10.45 -8.95 2.35
C ILE A 55 -11.64 -9.92 2.23
N LEU A 56 -11.41 -11.23 2.36
CA LEU A 56 -12.48 -12.23 2.30
C LEU A 56 -13.55 -12.01 3.37
N ASN A 57 -13.14 -11.59 4.57
CA ASN A 57 -14.05 -11.31 5.67
C ASN A 57 -14.72 -9.93 5.57
N ASN A 58 -14.47 -9.15 4.51
CA ASN A 58 -14.97 -7.78 4.32
C ASN A 58 -14.59 -6.81 5.46
N GLU A 59 -13.45 -7.03 6.12
CA GLU A 59 -12.95 -6.19 7.23
C GLU A 59 -12.13 -4.99 6.74
N VAL A 60 -12.42 -4.50 5.54
CA VAL A 60 -11.75 -3.34 4.94
C VAL A 60 -12.61 -2.09 5.23
N GLU A 61 -12.42 -1.52 6.43
CA GLU A 61 -12.87 -0.17 6.78
C GLU A 61 -12.04 0.92 6.09
#